data_AF-A0AA86W675-F1
#
_entry.id   AF-A0AA86W675-F1
#
_cell.length_a   1.000
_cell.length_b   1.000
_cell.length_c   1.000
_cell.angle_alpha   90.00
_cell.angle_beta   90.00
_cell.angle_gamma   90.00
#
_symmetry.space_group_name_H-M   'P 1'
#
loop_
_entity.id
_entity.type
_entity.pdbx_description
1 polymer ?
#
loop_
_entity_poly.entity_id
_entity_poly.type
_entity_poly.pdbx_seq_one_letter_code
_entity_poly.pdbx_strand_id
1 'polypeptide(L)' 'MKLGWNLQTGLSRHLSAWKKWDYPSPGDFTFGFALEGYPQLVMWKGSYLFYRGGPWNGFGFRNGFGFSGAPE' A
#
# COMPACT_ATOMS: atom_id res chain seq x y z
N MET A 1 5.42 -7.01 -12.64
CA MET A 1 4.84 -5.65 -12.43
C MET A 1 5.62 -4.92 -11.34
N LYS A 2 5.47 -3.59 -11.20
CA LYS A 2 6.08 -2.79 -10.12
C LYS A 2 4.97 -2.09 -9.31
N LEU A 3 5.08 -2.09 -7.99
CA LEU A 3 4.23 -1.32 -7.08
C LEU A 3 5.04 -0.14 -6.53
N GLY A 4 4.44 1.06 -6.51
CA GLY A 4 5.08 2.28 -6.03
C GLY A 4 5.42 3.28 -7.13
N TRP A 5 6.30 4.21 -6.79
CA TRP A 5 6.58 5.40 -7.57
C TRP A 5 7.75 5.21 -8.54
N ASN A 6 7.56 5.63 -9.78
CA ASN A 6 8.67 6.03 -10.64
C ASN A 6 8.96 7.51 -10.37
N LEU A 7 10.04 7.80 -9.65
CA LEU A 7 10.41 9.17 -9.27
C LEU A 7 10.85 10.02 -10.47
N GLN A 8 11.37 9.41 -11.54
CA GLN A 8 11.78 10.15 -12.74
C GLN A 8 10.58 10.64 -13.55
N THR A 9 9.54 9.79 -13.67
CA THR A 9 8.36 10.11 -14.48
C THR A 9 7.17 10.60 -13.66
N GLY A 10 7.28 10.62 -12.32
CA GLY A 10 6.17 10.91 -11.40
C GLY A 10 5.04 9.87 -11.41
N LEU A 11 5.23 8.71 -12.04
CA LEU A 11 4.16 7.71 -12.19
C LEU A 11 4.01 6.89 -10.91
N SER A 12 2.86 7.03 -10.24
CA SER A 12 2.48 6.17 -9.12
C SER A 12 1.71 4.94 -9.59
N ARG A 13 2.20 3.76 -9.26
CA ARG A 13 1.52 2.48 -9.49
C ARG A 13 0.99 1.96 -8.15
N HIS A 14 -0.32 1.77 -8.06
CA HIS A 14 -1.01 1.22 -6.89
C HIS A 14 -2.01 0.14 -7.33
N LEU A 15 -2.47 -0.67 -6.38
CA LEU A 15 -3.56 -1.60 -6.59
C LEU A 15 -4.87 -0.92 -6.19
N SER A 16 -5.93 -1.21 -6.94
CA SER A 16 -7.29 -0.81 -6.59
C SER A 16 -8.10 -2.08 -6.40
N ALA A 17 -8.80 -2.17 -5.27
CA ALA A 17 -9.71 -3.27 -5.01
C ALA A 17 -10.86 -3.23 -6.01
N TRP A 18 -11.44 -4.39 -6.28
CA TRP A 18 -12.72 -4.47 -6.98
C TRP A 18 -13.84 -3.98 -6.08
N LYS A 19 -14.88 -3.43 -6.69
CA LYS A 19 -16.07 -2.96 -5.96
C LYS A 19 -16.74 -4.11 -5.22
N LYS A 20 -16.81 -5.28 -5.86
CA LYS A 20 -17.31 -6.56 -5.33
C LYS A 20 -16.58 -7.71 -6.03
N TRP A 21 -16.74 -8.92 -5.52
CA TRP A 21 -16.05 -10.11 -6.04
C TRP A 21 -16.35 -10.39 -7.54
N ASP A 22 -17.53 -10.02 -8.01
CA ASP A 22 -18.06 -10.20 -9.37
C ASP A 22 -18.04 -8.92 -10.22
N TYR A 23 -17.74 -7.77 -9.62
CA TYR A 23 -17.71 -6.47 -10.29
C TYR A 23 -16.29 -5.91 -10.31
N PRO A 24 -15.53 -6.10 -11.41
CA PRO A 24 -14.12 -5.70 -11.50
C PRO A 24 -13.90 -4.20 -11.65
N SER A 25 -14.95 -3.39 -11.53
CA SER A 25 -14.82 -1.94 -11.46
C SER A 25 -14.11 -1.52 -10.16
N PRO A 26 -13.39 -0.39 -10.16
CA PRO A 26 -12.71 0.09 -8.96
C PRO A 26 -13.67 0.26 -7.76
N GLY A 27 -13.29 -0.30 -6.63
CA GLY A 27 -13.96 -0.13 -5.34
C GLY A 27 -13.33 1.00 -4.52
N ASP A 28 -13.67 1.03 -3.23
CA ASP A 28 -13.26 2.13 -2.34
C ASP A 28 -11.80 2.00 -1.86
N PHE A 29 -11.22 0.80 -1.94
CA PHE A 29 -9.90 0.55 -1.38
C PHE A 29 -8.79 0.65 -2.42
N THR A 30 -7.72 1.35 -2.07
CA THR A 30 -6.47 1.38 -2.83
C THR A 30 -5.29 1.00 -1.94
N PHE A 31 -4.28 0.37 -2.53
CA PHE A 31 -3.10 -0.11 -1.82
C PHE A 31 -1.82 0.25 -2.57
N GLY A 32 -0.89 0.90 -1.89
CA GLY A 32 0.33 1.39 -2.51
C GLY A 32 1.30 2.03 -1.52
N PHE A 33 2.06 3.01 -2.00
CA PHE A 33 3.10 3.68 -1.23
C PHE A 33 2.81 5.17 -1.05
N ALA A 34 2.84 5.64 0.21
CA ALA A 34 2.90 7.05 0.55
C ALA A 34 4.37 7.49 0.68
N LEU A 35 4.68 8.70 0.20
CA LEU A 35 6.03 9.30 0.24
C LEU A 35 6.18 10.37 1.34
N GLU A 36 5.33 10.34 2.36
CA GLU A 36 5.37 11.30 3.47
C GLU A 36 6.54 10.98 4.42
N GLY A 37 7.68 11.64 4.18
CA GLY A 37 8.94 11.40 4.90
C GLY A 37 9.65 10.16 4.37
N TYR A 38 9.29 8.99 4.89
CA TYR A 38 9.81 7.70 4.41
C TYR A 38 8.74 6.96 3.60
N PRO A 39 9.11 6.27 2.50
CA PRO A 39 8.19 5.43 1.76
C PRO A 39 7.54 4.37 2.67
N GLN A 40 6.23 4.44 2.80
CA GLN A 40 5.45 3.53 3.65
C GLN A 40 4.40 2.81 2.82
N LEU A 41 4.24 1.51 3.08
CA LEU A 41 3.14 0.74 2.52
C LEU A 41 1.85 1.11 3.24
N VAL A 42 0.80 1.39 2.48
CA VAL A 42 -0.45 1.95 3.03
C VAL A 42 -1.67 1.48 2.23
N MET A 43 -2.81 1.45 2.91
CA MET A 43 -4.11 1.20 2.30
C MET A 43 -5.03 2.37 2.63
N TRP A 44 -5.72 2.88 1.61
CA TRP A 44 -6.74 3.91 1.78
C TRP A 44 -8.13 3.36 1.48
N LYS A 45 -9.14 3.93 2.11
CA LYS A 45 -10.54 3.84 1.72
C LYS A 45 -10.99 5.22 1.27
N GLY A 46 -11.02 5.47 -0.04
CA GLY A 46 -11.13 6.83 -0.58
C GLY A 46 -9.94 7.69 -0.14
N SER A 47 -10.21 8.82 0.53
CA SER A 47 -9.18 9.70 1.11
C SER A 47 -8.77 9.31 2.53
N TYR A 48 -9.50 8.39 3.18
CA TYR A 48 -9.22 7.97 4.55
C TYR A 48 -8.11 6.93 4.58
N LEU A 49 -7.08 7.17 5.38
CA LEU A 49 -6.02 6.19 5.60
C LEU A 49 -6.53 5.05 6.48
N PHE A 50 -6.79 3.90 5.87
CA PHE A 50 -7.38 2.74 6.53
C PHE A 50 -6.33 1.89 7.26
N TYR A 51 -5.14 1.74 6.69
CA TYR A 51 -4.08 0.92 7.27
C TYR A 51 -2.68 1.43 6.89
N ARG A 52 -1.75 1.33 7.85
CA ARG A 52 -0.32 1.62 7.66
C ARG A 52 0.52 0.35 7.88
N GLY A 53 1.08 -0.16 6.80
CA GLY A 53 2.09 -1.24 6.79
C GLY A 53 3.46 -0.77 7.29
N GLY A 54 3.70 0.54 7.30
CA GLY A 54 4.96 1.14 7.79
C GLY A 54 6.09 1.07 6.77
N PRO A 55 7.30 1.52 7.15
CA PRO A 55 8.46 1.53 6.27
C PRO A 55 9.01 0.12 6.06
N TRP A 56 9.76 -0.04 4.97
CA TRP A 56 10.54 -1.24 4.70
C TRP A 56 11.77 -1.29 5.61
N ASN A 57 12.00 -2.43 6.28
CA ASN A 57 13.15 -2.61 7.19
C ASN A 57 14.29 -3.45 6.61
N GLY A 58 14.24 -3.80 5.32
CA GLY A 58 15.20 -4.72 4.68
C GLY A 58 14.68 -6.15 4.52
N PHE A 59 13.74 -6.58 5.36
CA PHE A 59 13.17 -7.93 5.36
C PHE A 59 11.66 -7.95 5.10
N GLY A 60 10.97 -6.92 5.57
CA GLY A 60 9.53 -6.82 5.58
C GLY A 60 9.06 -5.37 5.74
N PHE A 61 7.77 -5.17 5.54
CA PHE A 61 7.10 -3.96 6.04
C PHE A 61 6.76 -4.20 7.50
N ARG A 62 7.07 -3.23 8.36
CA ARG A 62 6.97 -3.37 9.83
C ARG A 62 5.64 -3.96 10.31
N ASN A 63 4.52 -3.56 9.71
CA ASN A 63 3.19 -4.04 10.06
C ASN A 63 2.56 -4.89 8.95
N GLY A 64 3.32 -5.24 7.89
CA GLY A 64 2.82 -5.86 6.66
C GLY A 64 2.03 -7.15 6.90
N PHE A 65 1.00 -7.38 6.07
CA PHE A 65 0.19 -8.60 6.13
C PHE A 65 1.09 -9.86 6.07
N GLY A 66 1.03 -10.68 7.13
CA GLY A 66 1.86 -11.89 7.28
C GLY A 66 3.04 -11.76 8.24
N PHE A 67 3.38 -10.56 8.72
CA PHE A 67 4.35 -10.37 9.80
C PHE A 67 3.63 -10.38 11.16
N SER A 68 3.24 -11.57 11.63
CA SER A 68 2.98 -11.82 13.05
C SER A 68 4.20 -12.52 13.65
N GLY A 69 5.26 -11.77 13.94
CA GLY A 69 6.48 -12.31 14.52
C GLY A 69 7.48 -11.23 14.87
N ALA A 70 7.56 -10.89 16.15
CA ALA A 70 8.44 -9.90 16.77
C ALA A 70 9.95 -10.31 16.77
N PRO A 71 10.87 -9.43 17.19
CA PRO A 71 11.16 -9.34 18.62
C PRO A 71 11.15 -7.90 19.17
N GLU A 72 10.64 -7.79 20.40
CA GLU A 72 10.72 -6.70 21.39
C GLU A 72 10.43 -5.25 20.94
#